data_AF-A0A3D6BV22-F1
#
_entry.id   AF-A0A3D6BV22-F1
#
_cell.length_a   1.000
_cell.length_b   1.000
_cell.length_c   1.000
_cell.angle_alpha   90.00
_cell.angle_beta   90.00
_cell.angle_gamma   90.00
#
_symmetry.space_group_name_H-M   'P 1'
#
loop_
_entity.id
_entity.type
_entity.pdbx_description
1 polymer ?
#
loop_
_entity_poly.entity_id
_entity_poly.type
_entity_poly.pdbx_seq_one_letter_code
_entity_poly.pdbx_strand_id
1 'polypeptide(L)'
;MIYLLLSILASTFIFIIFKLFDRFKINTLQAIVFNYVTACFCGFITSKNPLNVDDIVQSQWFFGAVALGFLFIAIFNVMAITSQRNGLSVASVATKMSVIIPVIFGIYMYQESTGFQKMLGILLALFAVYFVSVKKHATFHFKSNLLFPIILLLGSGIIDTSIKFIESTYIQDGGIPLFSATIFFFAAC
;
A
#
# COMPACT_ATOMS: atom_id res chain seq x y z
N MET A 1 14.04 -13.75 9.55
CA MET A 1 14.67 -13.64 8.21
C MET A 1 13.82 -14.26 7.10
N ILE A 2 13.22 -15.44 7.29
CA ILE A 2 12.30 -16.05 6.30
C ILE A 2 11.12 -15.12 5.91
N TYR A 3 10.49 -14.45 6.88
CA TYR A 3 9.38 -13.53 6.62
C TYR A 3 9.78 -12.32 5.75
N LEU A 4 10.99 -11.81 5.92
CA LEU A 4 11.51 -10.71 5.10
C LEU A 4 11.68 -11.16 3.65
N LEU A 5 12.26 -12.34 3.44
CA LEU A 5 12.46 -12.91 2.10
C LEU A 5 11.12 -13.16 1.41
N LEU A 6 10.17 -13.78 2.12
CA LEU A 6 8.80 -13.99 1.62
C LEU A 6 8.11 -12.66 1.28
N SER A 7 8.27 -11.63 2.10
CA SER A 7 7.72 -10.28 1.85
C SER A 7 8.33 -9.64 0.60
N ILE A 8 9.65 -9.76 0.40
CA ILE A 8 10.32 -9.25 -0.80
C ILE A 8 9.78 -9.95 -2.05
N LEU A 9 9.70 -11.29 -2.03
CA LEU A 9 9.18 -12.08 -3.14
C LEU A 9 7.72 -11.74 -3.43
N ALA A 10 6.85 -11.75 -2.42
CA ALA A 10 5.43 -11.43 -2.57
C ALA A 10 5.24 -10.02 -3.13
N SER A 11 5.95 -9.02 -2.58
CA SER A 11 5.86 -7.64 -3.06
C SER A 11 6.36 -7.45 -4.48
N THR A 12 7.28 -8.29 -4.96
CA THR A 12 7.74 -8.29 -6.35
C THR A 12 6.73 -8.97 -7.27
N PHE A 13 6.16 -10.10 -6.83
CA PHE A 13 5.18 -10.86 -7.59
C PHE A 13 3.89 -10.08 -7.88
N ILE A 14 3.43 -9.23 -6.96
CA ILE A 14 2.21 -8.41 -7.17
C ILE A 14 2.28 -7.64 -8.48
N PHE A 15 3.41 -6.99 -8.77
CA PHE A 15 3.56 -6.21 -10.01
C PHE A 15 3.50 -7.11 -11.25
N ILE A 16 4.17 -8.26 -11.20
CA ILE A 16 4.16 -9.26 -12.29
C ILE A 16 2.72 -9.76 -12.53
N ILE A 17 2.00 -10.10 -11.46
CA ILE A 17 0.61 -10.59 -11.51
C ILE A 17 -0.30 -9.55 -12.17
N PHE A 18 -0.21 -8.27 -11.79
CA PHE A 18 -1.01 -7.22 -12.43
C PHE A 18 -0.74 -7.09 -13.92
N LYS A 19 0.50 -7.32 -14.37
CA LYS A 19 0.81 -7.33 -15.80
C LYS A 19 0.29 -8.59 -16.51
N LEU A 20 0.27 -9.72 -15.82
CA LEU A 20 -0.37 -10.94 -16.31
C LEU A 20 -1.88 -10.78 -16.42
N PHE A 21 -2.54 -10.04 -15.52
CA PHE A 21 -3.98 -9.75 -15.63
C PHE A 21 -4.31 -9.01 -16.94
N ASP A 22 -3.50 -8.02 -17.32
CA ASP A 22 -3.65 -7.31 -18.60
C ASP A 22 -3.38 -8.20 -19.82
N ARG A 23 -2.39 -9.10 -19.72
CA ARG A 23 -2.08 -10.09 -20.77
C ARG A 23 -3.21 -11.11 -20.96
N PHE A 24 -3.73 -11.67 -19.86
CA PHE A 24 -4.76 -12.71 -19.87
C PHE A 24 -6.19 -12.16 -19.85
N LYS A 25 -6.36 -10.83 -19.88
CA LYS A 25 -7.66 -10.15 -19.84
C LYS A 25 -8.51 -10.53 -18.62
N ILE A 26 -7.85 -10.76 -17.49
CA ILE A 26 -8.50 -10.99 -16.21
C ILE A 26 -9.04 -9.65 -15.70
N ASN A 27 -10.24 -9.66 -15.12
CA ASN A 27 -10.80 -8.47 -14.48
C ASN A 27 -9.97 -8.15 -13.22
N THR A 28 -9.17 -7.08 -13.31
CA THR A 28 -8.27 -6.63 -12.24
C THR A 28 -9.01 -6.36 -10.93
N LEU A 29 -10.16 -5.68 -10.98
CA LEU A 29 -10.92 -5.32 -9.79
C LEU A 29 -11.41 -6.58 -9.07
N GLN A 30 -12.00 -7.52 -9.81
CA GLN A 30 -12.46 -8.79 -9.23
C GLN A 30 -11.29 -9.57 -8.61
N ALA A 31 -10.14 -9.62 -9.28
CA ALA A 31 -8.97 -10.31 -8.76
C ALA A 31 -8.45 -9.67 -7.46
N ILE A 32 -8.47 -8.33 -7.36
CA ILE A 32 -8.11 -7.62 -6.13
C ILE A 32 -9.13 -7.91 -5.01
N VAL A 33 -10.43 -7.87 -5.30
CA VAL A 33 -11.48 -8.20 -4.31
C VAL A 33 -11.29 -9.62 -3.78
N PHE A 34 -11.10 -10.61 -4.66
CA PHE A 34 -10.83 -12.00 -4.23
C PHE A 34 -9.55 -12.13 -3.41
N ASN A 35 -8.51 -11.35 -3.73
CA ASN A 35 -7.29 -11.30 -2.93
C ASN A 35 -7.56 -10.78 -1.52
N TYR A 36 -8.36 -9.71 -1.37
CA TYR A 36 -8.71 -9.18 -0.06
C TYR A 36 -9.64 -10.10 0.74
N VAL A 37 -10.60 -10.77 0.09
CA VAL A 37 -11.38 -11.83 0.73
C VAL A 37 -10.45 -12.91 1.30
N THR A 38 -9.49 -13.37 0.50
CA THR A 38 -8.49 -14.37 0.93
C THR A 38 -7.65 -13.86 2.10
N ALA A 39 -7.17 -12.62 2.04
CA ALA A 39 -6.36 -12.00 3.09
C ALA A 39 -7.14 -11.81 4.40
N CYS A 40 -8.42 -11.46 4.29
CA CYS A 40 -9.34 -11.34 5.43
C CYS A 40 -9.49 -12.69 6.15
N PHE A 41 -9.76 -13.77 5.42
CA PHE A 41 -9.81 -15.12 6.00
C PHE A 41 -8.48 -15.54 6.63
N CYS A 42 -7.36 -15.30 5.96
CA CYS A 42 -6.04 -15.58 6.53
C CYS A 42 -5.80 -14.80 7.84
N GLY A 43 -6.23 -13.54 7.90
CA GLY A 43 -6.14 -12.70 9.09
C GLY A 43 -6.97 -13.26 10.25
N PHE A 44 -8.20 -13.68 10.00
CA PHE A 44 -9.05 -14.31 11.02
C PHE A 44 -8.51 -15.67 11.49
N ILE A 45 -8.00 -16.51 10.59
CA ILE A 45 -7.43 -17.82 10.94
C ILE A 45 -6.14 -17.66 11.77
N THR A 46 -5.34 -16.63 11.49
CA THR A 46 -4.07 -16.39 12.17
C THR A 46 -4.24 -15.62 13.48
N SER A 47 -5.38 -14.94 13.66
CA SER A 47 -5.72 -14.25 14.90
C SER A 47 -5.82 -15.25 16.05
N LYS A 48 -5.05 -15.01 17.12
CA LYS A 48 -5.13 -15.80 18.36
C LYS A 48 -6.23 -15.31 19.30
N ASN A 49 -6.80 -14.14 19.03
CA ASN A 49 -7.84 -13.55 19.85
C ASN A 49 -9.21 -14.12 19.46
N PRO A 50 -10.11 -14.36 20.43
CA PRO A 50 -11.47 -14.77 20.14
C PRO A 50 -12.16 -13.72 19.26
N LEU A 51 -12.83 -14.18 18.20
CA LEU A 51 -13.57 -13.32 17.28
C LEU A 51 -14.85 -12.84 17.96
N ASN A 52 -14.77 -11.67 18.60
CA ASN A 52 -15.93 -10.96 19.11
C ASN A 52 -16.18 -9.72 18.24
N VAL A 53 -17.29 -9.73 17.50
CA VAL A 53 -17.63 -8.65 16.57
C VAL A 53 -17.91 -7.34 17.32
N ASP A 54 -18.52 -7.41 18.49
CA ASP A 54 -18.83 -6.23 19.29
C ASP A 54 -17.54 -5.53 19.75
N ASP A 55 -16.52 -6.29 20.16
CA ASP A 55 -15.23 -5.74 20.57
C ASP A 55 -14.49 -5.07 19.39
N ILE A 56 -14.64 -5.60 18.18
CA ILE A 56 -14.06 -5.01 16.95
C ILE A 56 -14.74 -3.68 16.64
N VAL A 57 -16.08 -3.65 16.63
CA VAL A 57 -16.85 -2.45 16.27
C VAL A 57 -16.68 -1.34 17.31
N GLN A 58 -16.53 -1.70 18.58
CA GLN A 58 -16.28 -0.73 19.67
C GLN A 58 -14.82 -0.29 19.78
N SER A 59 -13.91 -0.91 19.03
CA SER A 59 -12.49 -0.54 19.07
C SER A 59 -12.24 0.86 18.50
N GLN A 60 -11.27 1.56 19.10
CA GLN A 60 -10.91 2.93 18.68
C GLN A 60 -10.34 2.98 17.25
N TRP A 61 -9.80 1.86 16.75
CA TRP A 61 -9.22 1.76 15.42
C TRP A 61 -10.23 1.36 14.32
N PHE A 62 -11.46 0.99 14.66
CA PHE A 62 -12.46 0.45 13.72
C PHE A 62 -12.72 1.38 12.53
N PHE A 63 -13.06 2.64 12.80
CA PHE A 63 -13.30 3.62 11.73
C PHE A 63 -12.05 3.88 10.87
N GLY A 64 -10.87 3.80 11.48
CA GLY A 64 -9.60 3.84 10.76
C GLY A 64 -9.43 2.65 9.82
N ALA A 65 -9.79 1.44 10.26
CA ALA A 65 -9.76 0.24 9.43
C ALA A 65 -10.75 0.31 8.26
N VAL A 66 -11.96 0.82 8.48
CA VAL A 66 -12.97 1.05 7.43
C VAL A 66 -12.44 2.00 6.37
N ALA A 67 -11.94 3.17 6.79
CA ALA A 67 -11.40 4.18 5.87
C ALA A 67 -10.18 3.64 5.09
N LEU A 68 -9.30 2.90 5.78
CA LEU A 68 -8.17 2.22 5.14
C LEU A 68 -8.63 1.17 4.13
N GLY A 69 -9.71 0.42 4.39
CA GLY A 69 -10.23 -0.56 3.44
C GLY A 69 -10.58 0.06 2.09
N PHE A 70 -11.35 1.15 2.10
CA PHE A 70 -11.67 1.91 0.88
C PHE A 70 -10.44 2.49 0.19
N LEU A 71 -9.46 2.96 0.97
CA LEU A 71 -8.22 3.48 0.40
C LEU A 71 -7.38 2.35 -0.22
N PHE A 72 -7.33 1.18 0.39
CA PHE A 72 -6.62 0.01 -0.12
C PHE A 72 -7.13 -0.41 -1.49
N ILE A 73 -8.44 -0.62 -1.65
CA ILE A 73 -9.02 -1.02 -2.94
C ILE A 73 -8.78 0.04 -4.02
N ALA A 74 -8.91 1.33 -3.68
CA ALA A 74 -8.65 2.42 -4.61
C ALA A 74 -7.17 2.42 -5.07
N ILE A 75 -6.23 2.38 -4.13
CA ILE A 75 -4.81 2.47 -4.43
C ILE A 75 -4.26 1.20 -5.08
N PHE A 76 -4.76 0.00 -4.75
CA PHE A 76 -4.39 -1.22 -5.46
C PHE A 76 -4.87 -1.22 -6.90
N ASN A 77 -6.06 -0.68 -7.18
CA ASN A 77 -6.50 -0.48 -8.57
C ASN A 77 -5.59 0.51 -9.32
N VAL A 78 -5.22 1.63 -8.69
CA VAL A 78 -4.25 2.57 -9.26
C VAL A 78 -2.89 1.91 -9.48
N MET A 79 -2.44 1.06 -8.57
CA MET A 79 -1.21 0.28 -8.68
C MET A 79 -1.25 -0.64 -9.90
N ALA A 80 -2.35 -1.36 -10.09
CA ALA A 80 -2.53 -2.22 -11.24
C ALA A 80 -2.55 -1.42 -12.55
N ILE A 81 -3.31 -0.32 -12.61
CA ILE A 81 -3.34 0.56 -13.79
C ILE A 81 -1.94 1.09 -14.12
N THR A 82 -1.20 1.55 -13.10
CA THR A 82 0.18 2.04 -13.26
C THR A 82 1.10 0.94 -13.78
N SER A 83 1.01 -0.26 -13.21
CA SER A 83 1.80 -1.43 -13.62
C SER A 83 1.53 -1.81 -15.10
N GLN A 84 0.26 -1.76 -15.50
CA GLN A 84 -0.18 -2.13 -16.84
C GLN A 84 0.17 -1.08 -17.90
N ARG A 85 -0.07 0.20 -17.62
CA ARG A 85 0.12 1.33 -18.56
C ARG A 85 1.54 1.90 -18.55
N ASN A 86 2.07 2.21 -17.36
CA ASN A 86 3.38 2.84 -17.21
C ASN A 86 4.49 1.80 -17.18
N GLY A 87 4.21 0.63 -16.62
CA GLY A 87 5.11 -0.51 -16.54
C GLY A 87 5.45 -0.88 -15.09
N LEU A 88 5.98 -2.09 -14.92
CA LEU A 88 6.31 -2.67 -13.62
C LEU A 88 7.25 -1.77 -12.82
N SER A 89 8.31 -1.27 -13.47
CA SER A 89 9.35 -0.46 -12.83
C SER A 89 8.79 0.85 -12.27
N VAL A 90 7.85 1.48 -12.97
CA VAL A 90 7.23 2.73 -12.52
C VAL A 90 6.36 2.49 -11.30
N ALA A 91 5.48 1.48 -11.36
CA ALA A 91 4.62 1.12 -10.24
C ALA A 91 5.42 0.68 -9.01
N SER A 92 6.47 -0.13 -9.20
CA SER A 92 7.32 -0.60 -8.10
C SER A 92 8.10 0.53 -7.46
N VAL A 93 8.66 1.45 -8.25
CA VAL A 93 9.42 2.60 -7.72
C VAL A 93 8.47 3.55 -6.99
N ALA A 94 7.33 3.92 -7.58
CA ALA A 94 6.34 4.77 -6.92
C ALA A 94 5.85 4.19 -5.59
N THR A 95 5.57 2.88 -5.55
CA THR A 95 5.13 2.21 -4.32
C THR A 95 6.25 2.10 -3.30
N LYS A 96 7.47 1.68 -3.67
CA LYS A 96 8.57 1.52 -2.69
C LYS A 96 9.11 2.85 -2.17
N MET A 97 9.01 3.91 -2.96
CA MET A 97 9.43 5.26 -2.56
C MET A 97 8.36 6.00 -1.75
N SER A 98 7.14 5.46 -1.59
CA SER A 98 6.09 6.04 -0.74
C SER A 98 6.52 6.18 0.72
N VAL A 99 7.50 5.38 1.15
CA VAL A 99 8.14 5.39 2.48
C VAL A 99 8.61 6.78 2.89
N ILE A 100 8.82 7.68 1.94
CA ILE A 100 9.09 9.10 2.17
C ILE A 100 8.03 9.78 3.06
N ILE A 101 6.74 9.45 2.88
CA ILE A 101 5.60 10.05 3.59
C ILE A 101 5.59 9.63 5.08
N PRO A 102 5.61 8.33 5.44
CA PRO A 102 5.67 7.91 6.84
C PRO A 102 6.97 8.34 7.52
N VAL A 103 8.08 8.51 6.79
CA VAL A 103 9.32 9.08 7.34
C VAL A 103 9.13 10.55 7.71
N ILE A 104 8.57 11.37 6.82
CA ILE A 104 8.27 12.79 7.10
C ILE A 104 7.26 12.90 8.25
N PHE A 105 6.23 12.06 8.25
CA PHE A 105 5.26 12.03 9.34
C PHE A 105 5.91 11.64 10.67
N GLY A 106 6.79 10.64 10.68
CA GLY A 106 7.48 10.20 11.90
C GLY A 106 8.43 11.26 12.45
N ILE A 107 9.12 12.00 11.58
CA ILE A 107 9.91 13.18 11.98
C ILE A 107 9.05 14.20 12.71
N TYR A 108 7.88 14.55 12.15
CA TYR A 108 7.04 15.61 12.70
C TYR A 108 6.29 15.15 13.97
N MET A 109 5.69 13.97 13.92
CA MET A 109 4.82 13.44 14.97
C MET A 109 5.61 12.85 16.14
N TYR A 110 6.70 12.13 15.88
CA TYR A 110 7.48 11.45 16.91
C TYR A 110 8.78 12.18 17.27
N GLN A 111 8.98 13.40 16.72
CA GLN A 111 10.19 14.20 16.87
C GLN A 111 11.49 13.41 16.62
N GLU A 112 11.45 12.49 15.66
CA GLU A 112 12.65 11.77 15.24
C GLU A 112 13.68 12.76 14.68
N SER A 113 14.96 12.55 14.98
CA SER A 113 16.03 13.42 14.49
C SER A 113 16.03 13.54 12.97
N THR A 114 16.11 14.78 12.50
CA THR A 114 16.25 15.14 11.08
C THR A 114 17.72 15.19 10.70
N GLY A 115 18.27 14.03 10.38
CA GLY A 115 19.62 13.96 9.81
C GLY A 115 19.63 14.43 8.35
N PHE A 116 20.75 15.01 7.91
CA PHE A 116 21.00 15.37 6.50
C PHE A 116 20.70 14.22 5.53
N GLN A 117 21.00 12.98 5.94
CA GLN A 117 20.72 11.76 5.18
C GLN A 117 19.23 11.56 4.87
N LYS A 118 18.32 11.87 5.81
CA LYS A 118 16.86 11.71 5.58
C LYS A 118 16.38 12.69 4.52
N MET A 119 16.82 13.96 4.57
CA MET A 119 16.48 14.99 3.58
C MET A 119 17.01 14.66 2.18
N LEU A 120 18.24 14.15 2.09
CA LEU A 120 18.81 13.71 0.82
C LEU A 120 18.02 12.53 0.23
N GLY A 121 17.65 11.56 1.07
CA GLY A 121 16.84 10.40 0.67
C GLY A 121 15.47 10.80 0.13
N ILE A 122 14.82 11.78 0.77
CA ILE A 122 13.54 12.35 0.32
C ILE A 122 13.68 12.91 -1.10
N LEU A 123 14.68 13.76 -1.34
CA LEU A 123 14.90 14.34 -2.67
C LEU A 123 15.19 13.28 -3.72
N LEU A 124 16.09 12.33 -3.43
CA LEU A 124 16.46 11.26 -4.35
C LEU A 124 15.27 10.37 -4.71
N ALA A 125 14.39 10.07 -3.76
CA ALA A 125 13.19 9.28 -3.99
C ALA A 125 12.24 9.96 -5.00
N LEU A 126 12.02 11.27 -4.87
CA LEU A 126 11.20 12.04 -5.82
C LEU A 126 11.82 12.04 -7.23
N PHE A 127 13.14 12.24 -7.33
CA PHE A 127 13.84 12.16 -8.61
C PHE A 127 13.77 10.76 -9.23
N ALA A 128 13.91 9.70 -8.43
CA ALA A 128 13.81 8.32 -8.90
C ALA A 128 12.43 8.03 -9.50
N VAL A 129 11.35 8.42 -8.80
CA VAL A 129 9.98 8.27 -9.32
C VAL A 129 9.79 9.03 -10.62
N TYR A 130 10.29 10.27 -10.70
CA TYR A 130 10.23 11.08 -11.92
C TYR A 130 10.97 10.42 -13.10
N PHE A 131 12.27 10.14 -12.94
CA PHE A 131 13.10 9.61 -14.04
C PHE A 131 12.64 8.24 -14.52
N VAL A 132 12.13 7.38 -13.63
CA VAL A 132 11.59 6.07 -14.00
C VAL A 132 10.25 6.21 -14.74
N SER A 133 9.45 7.22 -14.40
CA SER A 133 8.14 7.48 -15.04
C SER A 133 8.26 8.08 -16.45
N VAL A 134 9.37 8.76 -16.75
CA VAL A 134 9.61 9.44 -18.03
C VAL A 134 10.16 8.46 -19.08
N LYS A 135 9.37 8.11 -20.10
CA LYS A 135 9.82 7.27 -21.24
C LYS A 135 10.42 8.14 -22.36
N LYS A 136 11.57 7.71 -22.92
CA LYS A 136 12.35 8.43 -23.96
C LYS A 136 11.70 8.54 -25.35
N HIS A 137 10.69 7.72 -25.69
CA HIS A 137 10.23 7.57 -27.09
C HIS A 137 8.70 7.47 -27.29
N ALA A 138 7.87 8.04 -26.40
CA ALA A 138 6.42 8.09 -26.60
C ALA A 138 5.95 9.54 -26.70
N THR A 139 5.02 9.80 -27.62
CA THR A 139 4.29 11.07 -27.74
C THR A 139 3.77 11.49 -26.36
N PHE A 140 4.39 12.54 -25.81
CA PHE A 140 4.39 12.83 -24.38
C PHE A 140 3.05 13.46 -23.95
N HIS A 141 2.07 12.66 -23.54
CA HIS A 141 0.88 13.18 -22.87
C HIS A 141 1.14 13.32 -21.36
N PHE A 142 1.68 14.48 -20.97
CA PHE A 142 2.12 14.85 -19.61
C PHE A 142 1.09 14.50 -18.52
N LYS A 143 -0.20 14.72 -18.78
CA LYS A 143 -1.29 14.49 -17.81
C LYS A 143 -1.60 13.02 -17.54
N SER A 144 -1.52 12.12 -18.53
CA SER A 144 -1.95 10.72 -18.32
C SER A 144 -0.82 9.82 -17.83
N ASN A 145 0.45 10.13 -18.15
CA ASN A 145 1.57 9.26 -17.80
C ASN A 145 2.12 9.48 -16.38
N LEU A 146 1.99 10.67 -15.80
CA LEU A 146 2.49 10.94 -14.43
C LEU A 146 1.40 10.94 -13.36
N LEU A 147 0.12 11.10 -13.73
CA LEU A 147 -0.97 11.18 -12.75
C LEU A 147 -1.10 9.90 -11.92
N PHE A 148 -1.15 8.73 -12.54
CA PHE A 148 -1.29 7.47 -11.80
C PHE A 148 -0.08 7.16 -10.90
N PRO A 149 1.19 7.31 -11.35
CA PRO A 149 2.34 7.18 -10.47
C PRO A 149 2.32 8.13 -9.26
N ILE A 150 1.87 9.37 -9.43
CA ILE A 150 1.80 10.34 -8.33
C ILE A 150 0.68 9.97 -7.34
N ILE A 151 -0.51 9.62 -7.84
CA ILE A 151 -1.61 9.14 -6.98
C ILE A 151 -1.17 7.89 -6.23
N LEU A 152 -0.47 6.97 -6.90
CA LEU A 152 0.06 5.76 -6.28
C LEU A 152 1.07 6.07 -5.17
N LEU A 153 2.02 6.97 -5.42
CA LEU A 153 3.02 7.40 -4.45
C LEU A 153 2.35 7.99 -3.21
N LEU A 154 1.45 8.96 -3.41
CA LEU A 154 0.77 9.66 -2.32
C LEU A 154 -0.16 8.72 -1.56
N GLY A 155 -1.00 7.98 -2.27
CA GLY A 155 -1.97 7.06 -1.68
C GLY A 155 -1.30 5.94 -0.91
N SER A 156 -0.24 5.33 -1.45
CA SER A 156 0.51 4.28 -0.74
C SER A 156 1.15 4.83 0.52
N GLY A 157 1.73 6.04 0.48
CA GLY A 157 2.36 6.62 1.66
C GLY A 157 1.37 7.07 2.72
N ILE A 158 0.16 7.50 2.33
CA ILE A 158 -0.95 7.74 3.27
C ILE A 158 -1.34 6.42 3.94
N ILE A 159 -1.53 5.33 3.17
CA ILE A 159 -1.82 4.00 3.74
C ILE A 159 -0.74 3.60 4.75
N ASP A 160 0.54 3.64 4.36
CA ASP A 160 1.66 3.24 5.23
C ASP A 160 1.72 4.07 6.51
N THR A 161 1.48 5.39 6.39
CA THR A 161 1.48 6.32 7.52
C THR A 161 0.30 6.05 8.46
N SER A 162 -0.90 5.88 7.91
CA SER A 162 -2.11 5.60 8.68
C SER A 162 -2.02 4.27 9.40
N ILE A 163 -1.51 3.21 8.75
CA ILE A 163 -1.25 1.92 9.40
C ILE A 163 -0.27 2.12 10.56
N LYS A 164 0.90 2.71 10.31
CA LYS A 164 1.92 2.91 11.35
C LYS A 164 1.38 3.73 12.53
N PHE A 165 0.62 4.80 12.25
CA PHE A 165 0.01 5.63 13.27
C PHE A 165 -0.99 4.85 14.12
N ILE A 166 -1.92 4.13 13.47
CA ILE A 166 -2.95 3.36 14.18
C ILE A 166 -2.33 2.21 14.98
N GLU A 167 -1.38 1.49 14.38
CA GLU A 167 -0.66 0.40 15.06
C GLU A 167 0.08 0.90 16.31
N SER A 168 0.79 2.03 16.21
CA SER A 168 1.55 2.57 17.34
C SER A 168 0.69 3.19 18.44
N THR A 169 -0.52 3.66 18.12
CA THR A 169 -1.33 4.47 19.05
C THR A 169 -2.50 3.68 19.66
N TYR A 170 -3.13 2.80 18.88
CA TYR A 170 -4.43 2.20 19.25
C TYR A 170 -4.41 0.67 19.31
N ILE A 171 -3.34 0.01 18.87
CA ILE A 171 -3.28 -1.45 18.80
C ILE A 171 -2.30 -1.98 19.84
N GLN A 172 -2.79 -2.81 20.75
CA GLN A 172 -1.97 -3.55 21.70
C GLN A 172 -1.36 -4.80 21.04
N ASP A 173 -0.28 -5.33 21.63
CA ASP A 173 0.44 -6.50 21.13
C ASP A 173 -0.51 -7.66 20.82
N GLY A 174 -0.50 -8.11 19.56
CA GLY A 174 -1.33 -9.22 19.08
C GLY A 174 -2.66 -8.83 18.41
N GLY A 175 -3.04 -7.54 18.40
CA GLY A 175 -4.24 -7.05 17.69
C GLY A 175 -4.08 -6.85 16.17
N ILE A 176 -2.85 -6.88 15.67
CA ILE A 176 -2.51 -6.61 14.25
C ILE A 176 -3.24 -7.54 13.25
N PRO A 177 -3.33 -8.87 13.47
CA PRO A 177 -4.02 -9.76 12.55
C PRO A 177 -5.51 -9.40 12.40
N LEU A 178 -6.17 -9.03 13.50
CA LEU A 178 -7.59 -8.67 13.51
C LEU A 178 -7.85 -7.31 12.85
N PHE A 179 -6.96 -6.34 13.13
CA PHE A 179 -6.98 -5.04 12.46
C PHE A 179 -6.83 -5.18 10.94
N SER A 180 -5.82 -5.95 10.50
CA SER A 180 -5.57 -6.23 9.09
C SER A 180 -6.74 -6.98 8.44
N ALA A 181 -7.31 -7.98 9.11
CA ALA A 181 -8.49 -8.70 8.63
C ALA A 181 -9.69 -7.77 8.41
N THR A 182 -9.89 -6.81 9.32
CA THR A 182 -10.96 -5.81 9.24
C THR A 182 -10.76 -4.85 8.07
N ILE A 183 -9.52 -4.36 7.86
CA ILE A 183 -9.20 -3.54 6.67
C ILE A 183 -9.54 -4.29 5.39
N PHE A 184 -9.09 -5.54 5.27
CA PHE A 184 -9.32 -6.34 4.07
C PHE A 184 -10.78 -6.75 3.87
N PHE A 185 -11.54 -6.90 4.96
CA PHE A 185 -12.99 -7.09 4.89
C PHE A 185 -13.66 -5.90 4.19
N PHE A 186 -13.41 -4.68 4.68
CA PHE A 186 -14.00 -3.47 4.07
C PHE A 186 -13.45 -3.16 2.68
N ALA A 187 -12.21 -3.56 2.38
CA ALA A 187 -11.67 -3.44 1.01
C ALA A 187 -12.33 -4.40 0.01
N ALA A 188 -12.98 -5.47 0.50
CA ALA A 188 -13.67 -6.46 -0.32
C ALA A 188 -15.18 -6.18 -0.49
N CYS A 189 -15.75 -5.27 0.29
CA CYS A 189 -17.14 -4.80 0.18
C CYS A 189 -17.30 -3.74 -0.92
#